data_AF-A0A0F9AXF5-F1
#
_entry.id   AF-A0A0F9AXF5-F1
#
_cell.length_a   1.000
_cell.length_b   1.000
_cell.length_c   1.000
_cell.angle_alpha   90.00
_cell.angle_beta   90.00
_cell.angle_gamma   90.00
#
_symmetry.space_group_name_H-M   'P 1'
#
loop_
_entity.id
_entity.type
_entity.pdbx_description
1 polymer ?
#
loop_
_entity_poly.entity_id
_entity_poly.type
_entity_poly.pdbx_seq_one_letter_code
_entity_poly.pdbx_strand_id
1 'polypeptide(L)'
;MGTSKSKLPGVDKIVGKRGSKNNKRRLEAFGKSGPAHGADWATADAELMRDVVVAITALGGAVLFGMSRDQGAHALTIMLGKEREALWYNADANLNEELAKVRERLLAIT
;
A
#
# COMPACT_ATOMS: atom_id res chain seq x y z
N MET A 1 -17.18 24.88 30.23
CA MET A 1 -16.21 23.78 30.19
C MET A 1 -16.98 22.48 30.03
N GLY A 2 -16.88 21.79 28.88
CA GLY A 2 -17.63 20.55 28.63
C GLY A 2 -16.72 19.49 28.01
N THR A 3 -16.37 18.47 28.78
CA THR A 3 -15.56 17.33 28.33
C THR A 3 -16.46 16.27 27.67
N SER A 4 -16.38 16.12 26.35
CA SER A 4 -17.00 15.00 25.63
C SER A 4 -16.34 13.67 26.01
N LYS A 5 -17.09 12.81 26.69
CA LYS A 5 -16.69 11.45 27.09
C LYS A 5 -16.71 10.49 25.89
N SER A 6 -15.68 9.66 25.77
CA SER A 6 -15.62 8.52 24.85
C SER A 6 -16.68 7.48 25.24
N LYS A 7 -17.46 6.97 24.28
CA LYS A 7 -18.62 6.07 24.50
C LYS A 7 -18.28 4.57 24.44
N LEU A 8 -17.02 4.16 24.48
CA LEU A 8 -16.65 2.74 24.39
C LEU A 8 -15.80 2.32 25.61
N PRO A 9 -16.22 1.29 26.37
CA PRO A 9 -15.47 0.81 27.53
C PRO A 9 -14.22 0.03 27.08
N GLY A 10 -13.06 0.34 27.68
CA GLY A 10 -11.83 -0.45 27.56
C GLY A 10 -10.86 -0.09 26.42
N VAL A 11 -11.07 1.02 25.70
CA VAL A 11 -10.13 1.47 24.66
C VAL A 11 -9.57 2.83 25.05
N ASP A 12 -8.30 2.85 25.48
CA ASP A 12 -7.53 4.08 25.57
C ASP A 12 -7.57 4.78 24.20
N LYS A 13 -7.87 6.09 24.19
CA LYS A 13 -7.85 6.88 22.95
C LYS A 13 -6.49 6.68 22.29
N ILE A 14 -6.48 6.07 21.10
CA ILE A 14 -5.28 6.00 20.26
C ILE A 14 -4.84 7.44 20.02
N VAL A 15 -3.79 7.89 20.71
CA VAL A 15 -3.18 9.20 20.49
C VAL A 15 -2.35 9.11 19.22
N GLY A 16 -3.04 9.12 18.09
CA GLY A 16 -2.47 9.19 16.75
C GLY A 16 -3.24 10.21 15.94
N LYS A 17 -2.55 11.16 15.31
CA LYS A 17 -3.15 12.12 14.38
C LYS A 17 -3.82 11.36 13.23
N ARG A 18 -5.15 11.20 13.29
CA ARG A 18 -5.95 10.86 12.11
C ARG A 18 -5.72 11.96 11.08
N GLY A 19 -5.12 11.61 9.95
CA GLY A 19 -4.83 12.56 8.87
C GLY A 19 -3.62 13.45 9.15
N SER A 20 -2.41 12.88 9.12
CA SER A 20 -1.22 13.70 8.92
C SER A 20 -1.29 14.33 7.53
N LYS A 21 -1.49 15.66 7.45
CA LYS A 21 -1.31 16.46 6.23
C LYS A 21 0.17 16.57 5.82
N ASN A 22 1.09 16.07 6.65
CA ASN A 22 2.51 16.07 6.38
C ASN A 22 2.91 14.77 5.68
N ASN A 23 2.61 14.68 4.38
CA ASN A 23 2.96 13.55 3.52
C ASN A 23 4.46 13.51 3.16
N LYS A 24 5.24 14.52 3.55
CA LYS A 24 6.66 14.64 3.20
C LYS A 24 7.46 13.39 3.55
N ARG A 25 7.28 12.82 4.75
CA ARG A 25 7.96 11.57 5.15
C ARG A 25 7.52 10.34 4.35
N ARG A 26 6.24 10.29 3.94
CA ARG A 26 5.73 9.21 3.08
C ARG A 26 6.28 9.34 1.66
N LEU A 27 6.42 10.58 1.17
CA LEU A 27 6.97 10.89 -0.14
C LEU A 27 8.49 10.67 -0.20
N GLU A 28 9.21 11.01 0.87
CA GLU A 28 10.66 10.75 0.99
C GLU A 28 11.00 9.25 1.03
N ALA A 29 10.08 8.41 1.51
CA ALA A 29 10.24 6.96 1.47
C ALA A 29 10.19 6.38 0.04
N PHE A 30 9.47 7.04 -0.88
CA PHE A 30 9.44 6.66 -2.30
C PHE A 30 10.68 7.11 -3.09
N GLY A 31 11.53 7.97 -2.52
CA GLY A 31 12.69 8.54 -3.21
C GLY A 31 14.01 7.80 -3.00
N LYS A 32 14.01 6.69 -2.28
CA LYS A 32 15.23 5.94 -1.92
C LYS A 32 15.19 4.53 -2.51
N SER A 33 15.46 4.40 -3.80
CA SER A 33 15.73 3.10 -4.42
C SER A 33 17.13 2.63 -4.03
N GLY A 34 17.23 1.73 -3.05
CA GLY A 34 18.44 0.95 -2.77
C GLY A 34 18.34 -0.46 -3.39
N PRO A 35 19.46 -1.17 -3.60
CA PRO A 35 19.43 -2.57 -4.00
C PRO A 35 18.74 -3.39 -2.90
N ALA A 36 17.50 -3.83 -3.15
CA ALA A 36 16.74 -4.63 -2.21
C ALA A 36 17.18 -6.09 -2.29
N HIS A 37 17.56 -6.65 -1.14
CA HIS A 37 17.41 -8.07 -0.91
C HIS A 37 16.02 -8.30 -0.33
N GLY A 38 15.06 -8.55 -1.22
CA GLY A 38 13.73 -9.00 -0.84
C GLY A 38 12.57 -8.06 -1.17
N ALA A 39 11.37 -8.48 -0.77
CA ALA A 39 10.16 -7.69 -0.92
C ALA A 39 10.20 -6.50 0.06
N ASP A 40 10.43 -5.30 -0.48
CA ASP A 40 10.28 -4.03 0.23
C ASP A 40 9.71 -2.95 -0.71
N TRP A 41 8.55 -2.39 -0.35
CA TRP A 41 7.91 -1.31 -1.11
C TRP A 41 8.77 -0.03 -1.21
N ALA A 42 9.71 0.19 -0.28
CA ALA A 42 10.62 1.33 -0.33
C ALA A 42 11.66 1.21 -1.46
N THR A 43 11.95 -0.03 -1.87
CA THR A 43 12.90 -0.33 -2.94
C THR A 43 12.25 -0.68 -4.28
N ALA A 44 10.93 -0.86 -4.28
CA ALA A 44 10.17 -1.07 -5.49
C ALA A 44 10.26 0.16 -6.41
N ASP A 45 10.29 -0.07 -7.71
CA ASP A 45 10.35 0.97 -8.71
C ASP A 45 9.14 1.90 -8.58
N ALA A 46 9.44 3.18 -8.33
CA ALA A 46 8.43 4.21 -8.14
C ALA A 46 7.58 4.44 -9.40
N GLU A 47 8.12 4.23 -10.61
CA GLU A 47 7.34 4.35 -11.85
C GLU A 47 6.37 3.19 -11.99
N LEU A 48 6.82 1.95 -11.77
CA LEU A 48 5.92 0.78 -11.81
C LEU A 48 4.79 0.86 -10.79
N MET A 49 5.08 1.31 -9.57
CA MET A 49 4.04 1.52 -8.56
C MET A 49 3.03 2.59 -8.99
N ARG A 50 3.50 3.71 -9.57
CA ARG A 50 2.61 4.76 -10.09
C ARG A 50 1.73 4.23 -11.22
N ASP A 51 2.30 3.49 -12.16
CA ASP A 51 1.56 2.89 -13.27
C ASP A 51 0.43 1.98 -12.77
N VAL A 52 0.72 1.11 -11.80
CA VAL A 52 -0.30 0.23 -11.20
C VAL A 52 -1.40 1.04 -10.50
N VAL A 53 -1.02 2.08 -9.73
CA VAL A 53 -2.00 2.97 -9.09
C VAL A 53 -2.88 3.65 -10.13
N VAL A 54 -2.28 4.25 -11.16
CA VAL A 54 -2.99 4.96 -12.22
C VAL A 54 -3.94 4.03 -12.97
N ALA A 55 -3.47 2.85 -13.38
CA ALA A 55 -4.28 1.86 -14.07
C ALA A 55 -5.51 1.42 -13.26
N ILE A 56 -5.31 1.09 -11.97
CA ILE A 56 -6.42 0.70 -11.08
C ILE A 56 -7.41 1.86 -10.89
N THR A 57 -6.91 3.08 -10.71
CA THR A 57 -7.80 4.26 -10.57
C THR A 57 -8.55 4.59 -11.85
N ALA A 58 -7.95 4.39 -13.03
CA ALA A 58 -8.61 4.57 -14.32
C ALA A 58 -9.78 3.60 -14.52
N LEU A 59 -9.67 2.39 -13.95
CA LEU A 59 -10.74 1.40 -13.89
C LEU A 59 -11.79 1.68 -12.79
N GLY A 60 -11.70 2.82 -12.09
CA GLY A 60 -12.60 3.18 -10.98
C GLY A 60 -12.34 2.40 -9.69
N GLY A 61 -11.18 1.76 -9.58
CA GLY A 61 -10.78 0.96 -8.43
C GLY A 61 -9.95 1.71 -7.39
N ALA A 62 -9.46 0.94 -6.43
CA ALA A 62 -8.50 1.39 -5.43
C ALA A 62 -7.48 0.29 -5.12
N VAL A 63 -6.28 0.71 -4.71
CA VAL A 63 -5.17 -0.18 -4.38
C VAL A 63 -4.64 0.13 -2.97
N LEU A 64 -4.32 -0.92 -2.21
CA LEU A 64 -3.73 -0.83 -0.88
C LEU A 64 -2.42 -1.60 -0.87
N PHE A 65 -1.35 -0.93 -0.45
CA PHE A 65 -0.06 -1.53 -0.17
C PHE A 65 0.01 -1.83 1.33
N GLY A 66 0.27 -3.09 1.67
CA GLY A 66 0.33 -3.60 3.03
C GLY A 66 1.64 -4.32 3.33
N MET A 67 1.85 -4.58 4.61
CA MET A 67 2.99 -5.31 5.16
C MET A 67 2.47 -6.17 6.32
N SER A 68 3.01 -7.37 6.48
CA SER A 68 2.72 -8.25 7.60
C SER A 68 3.25 -7.68 8.92
N ARG A 69 2.72 -8.18 10.05
CA ARG A 69 3.11 -7.69 11.39
C ARG A 69 4.56 -7.98 11.74
N ASP A 70 5.08 -9.09 11.24
CA ASP A 70 6.47 -9.53 11.38
C ASP A 70 7.39 -8.93 10.31
N GLN A 71 6.87 -8.08 9.42
CA GLN A 71 7.59 -7.45 8.31
C GLN A 71 8.19 -8.44 7.30
N GLY A 72 7.85 -9.73 7.38
CA GLY A 72 8.36 -10.78 6.49
C GLY A 72 7.57 -10.97 5.19
N ALA A 73 6.42 -10.30 5.03
CA ALA A 73 5.61 -10.38 3.83
C ALA A 73 4.97 -9.04 3.47
N HIS A 74 4.85 -8.81 2.17
CA HIS A 74 4.28 -7.60 1.59
C HIS A 74 2.97 -7.95 0.90
N ALA A 75 1.99 -7.04 0.94
CA ALA A 75 0.68 -7.28 0.37
C ALA A 75 0.30 -6.19 -0.63
N LEU A 76 -0.33 -6.59 -1.73
CA LEU A 76 -0.99 -5.70 -2.68
C LEU A 76 -2.45 -6.10 -2.77
N THR A 77 -3.35 -5.24 -2.28
CA THR A 77 -4.80 -5.46 -2.40
C THR A 77 -5.37 -4.56 -3.47
N ILE A 78 -6.02 -5.16 -4.46
CA ILE A 78 -6.70 -4.48 -5.56
C ILE A 78 -8.21 -4.59 -5.32
N MET A 79 -8.92 -3.47 -5.44
CA MET A 79 -10.36 -3.39 -5.29
C MET A 79 -10.94 -2.79 -6.56
N LEU A 80 -11.75 -3.55 -7.28
CA LEU A 80 -12.42 -3.15 -8.52
C LEU A 80 -13.92 -3.42 -8.37
N GLY A 81 -14.71 -2.35 -8.19
CA GLY A 81 -16.14 -2.47 -7.93
C GLY A 81 -16.44 -3.29 -6.67
N LYS A 82 -17.03 -4.49 -6.83
CA LYS A 82 -17.32 -5.43 -5.73
C LYS A 82 -16.23 -6.48 -5.54
N GLU A 83 -15.29 -6.59 -6.47
CA GLU A 83 -14.24 -7.58 -6.44
C GLU A 83 -13.05 -7.06 -5.63
N ARG A 84 -12.44 -7.97 -4.88
CA ARG A 84 -11.27 -7.71 -4.07
C ARG A 84 -10.31 -8.88 -4.21
N GLU A 85 -9.10 -8.58 -4.63
CA GLU A 85 -8.01 -9.54 -4.69
C GLU A 85 -6.85 -9.07 -3.81
N ALA A 86 -6.27 -9.96 -3.03
CA ALA A 86 -5.13 -9.67 -2.17
C ALA A 86 -3.96 -10.59 -2.54
N LEU A 87 -2.91 -10.02 -3.10
CA LEU A 87 -1.67 -10.68 -3.44
C LEU A 87 -0.70 -10.55 -2.27
N TRP A 88 -0.05 -11.65 -1.91
CA TRP A 88 0.95 -11.69 -0.84
C TRP A 88 2.29 -12.13 -1.41
N TYR A 89 3.33 -11.37 -1.09
CA TYR A 89 4.70 -11.56 -1.51
C TYR A 89 5.54 -11.87 -0.28
N ASN A 90 6.28 -12.98 -0.31
CA ASN A 90 7.22 -13.32 0.74
C ASN A 90 8.43 -12.37 0.72
N ALA A 91 9.23 -12.42 1.78
CA ALA A 91 10.45 -11.62 1.91
C ALA A 91 11.41 -11.81 0.73
N ASP A 92 11.39 -12.93 0.01
CA ASP A 92 12.31 -13.16 -1.12
C ASP A 92 11.78 -12.72 -2.48
N ALA A 93 10.54 -12.23 -2.56
CA ALA A 93 9.93 -11.86 -3.83
C ALA A 93 10.57 -10.59 -4.42
N ASN A 94 10.80 -10.60 -5.74
CA ASN A 94 11.15 -9.39 -6.48
C ASN A 94 9.88 -8.57 -6.78
N LEU A 95 9.62 -7.54 -5.98
CA LEU A 95 8.41 -6.73 -6.15
C LEU A 95 8.33 -6.02 -7.50
N ASN A 96 9.45 -5.72 -8.16
CA ASN A 96 9.41 -5.09 -9.48
C ASN A 96 8.87 -6.06 -10.54
N GLU A 97 9.30 -7.32 -10.50
CA GLU A 97 8.77 -8.36 -11.39
C GLU A 97 7.29 -8.64 -11.09
N GLU A 98 6.92 -8.70 -9.82
CA GLU A 98 5.53 -8.92 -9.42
C GLU A 98 4.62 -7.75 -9.82
N LEU A 99 5.08 -6.50 -9.65
CA LEU A 99 4.34 -5.32 -10.12
C LEU A 99 4.25 -5.26 -11.64
N ALA A 100 5.29 -5.68 -12.38
CA ALA A 100 5.24 -5.77 -13.83
C ALA A 100 4.17 -6.77 -14.29
N LYS A 101 4.08 -7.94 -13.66
CA LYS A 101 3.02 -8.93 -13.93
C LYS A 101 1.62 -8.37 -13.63
N VAL A 102 1.47 -7.64 -12.53
CA VAL A 102 0.19 -6.97 -12.18
C VAL A 102 -0.17 -5.92 -13.23
N ARG A 103 0.79 -5.09 -13.64
CA ARG A 103 0.61 -4.08 -14.69
C ARG A 103 0.16 -4.70 -16.01
N GLU A 104 0.83 -5.76 -16.46
CA GLU A 104 0.46 -6.48 -17.69
C GLU A 104 -0.97 -7.02 -17.61
N ARG A 105 -1.36 -7.61 -16.49
CA ARG A 105 -2.74 -8.10 -16.28
C ARG A 105 -3.77 -6.98 -16.29
N LEU A 106 -3.47 -5.85 -15.67
CA LEU A 106 -4.36 -4.68 -15.66
C LEU A 106 -4.52 -4.09 -17.06
N LEU A 107 -3.43 -3.99 -17.82
CA LEU A 107 -3.47 -3.52 -19.20
C LEU A 107 -4.28 -4.43 -20.11
N ALA A 108 -4.26 -5.75 -19.88
CA ALA A 108 -5.08 -6.70 -20.64
C ALA A 108 -6.59 -6.58 -20.39
N ILE A 109 -7.02 -5.86 -19.35
CA ILE A 109 -8.44 -5.62 -19.02
C ILE A 109 -8.96 -4.34 -19.70
N THR A 110 -8.07 -3.38 -19.99
CA THR A 110 -8.35 -2.13 -20.73
C THR A 110 -8.35 -2.33 -22.24
#